data_AF-A0A0G2HVK8-F1
#
_entry.id   AF-A0A0G2HVK8-F1
#
_cell.length_a   1.000
_cell.length_b   1.000
_cell.length_c   1.000
_cell.angle_alpha   90.00
_cell.angle_beta   90.00
_cell.angle_gamma   90.00
#
_symmetry.space_group_name_H-M   'P 1'
#
loop_
_entity.id
_entity.type
_entity.pdbx_description
1 polymer ?
#
loop_
_entity_poly.entity_id
_entity_poly.type
_entity_poly.pdbx_seq_one_letter_code
_entity_poly.pdbx_strand_id
1 'polypeptide(L)'
;MATASILPAIAGLQRPPTIQDLELSRAVHNSLVHPEEQPNISDATLKALGELFVRNSVQDIFGVHLLHSHFIAPEGTVLLGIEAQLSERSSACWTKPVSVAELANKAVHGHVFRLQSDGMFVPYELHEGKVDAKAASTEPKFFQEFANFLRHNNLADLIALQLLDSSRNSTSMELLVGPQGTLMVDEKDLIGFDPPRITTGWSFKVGDDGVISCKGNDVYAAKKNTHGVFQDSKPLHTVEALMEALRGEGVIA
;
A
#
# COMPACT_ATOMS: atom_id res chain seq x y z
N MET A 1 -12.36 -38.26 0.40
CA MET A 1 -12.91 -36.89 0.29
C MET A 1 -11.94 -35.95 0.96
N ALA A 2 -11.29 -35.06 0.20
CA ALA A 2 -10.43 -34.04 0.78
C ALA A 2 -11.33 -32.92 1.34
N THR A 3 -11.27 -32.69 2.64
CA THR A 3 -11.88 -31.52 3.27
C THR A 3 -11.22 -30.28 2.69
N ALA A 4 -11.97 -29.46 1.97
CA ALA A 4 -11.49 -28.16 1.54
C ALA A 4 -11.11 -27.36 2.79
N SER A 5 -9.82 -27.07 2.95
CA SER A 5 -9.33 -26.19 4.01
C SER A 5 -9.90 -24.80 3.76
N ILE A 6 -10.87 -24.39 4.59
CA ILE A 6 -11.41 -23.03 4.56
C ILE A 6 -10.30 -22.12 5.10
N LEU A 7 -9.79 -21.21 4.27
CA LEU A 7 -8.89 -20.16 4.73
C LEU A 7 -9.62 -19.31 5.78
N PRO A 8 -9.01 -19.02 6.94
CA PRO A 8 -9.56 -18.07 7.90
C PRO A 8 -9.79 -16.70 7.26
N ALA A 9 -10.75 -15.94 7.80
CA ALA A 9 -11.04 -14.58 7.33
C ALA A 9 -9.83 -13.66 7.53
N ILE A 10 -9.44 -12.95 6.46
CA ILE A 10 -8.29 -12.04 6.43
C ILE A 10 -8.61 -10.77 7.25
N ALA A 11 -7.76 -10.48 8.24
CA ALA A 11 -7.86 -9.29 9.07
C ALA A 11 -7.67 -8.01 8.23
N GLY A 12 -8.51 -7.01 8.45
CA GLY A 12 -8.48 -5.77 7.67
C GLY A 12 -9.10 -5.89 6.27
N LEU A 13 -9.63 -7.06 5.89
CA LEU A 13 -10.28 -7.25 4.59
C LEU A 13 -11.67 -7.88 4.73
N GLN A 14 -11.75 -9.07 5.32
CA GLN A 14 -13.01 -9.82 5.50
C GLN A 14 -13.57 -9.70 6.92
N ARG A 15 -12.73 -9.27 7.85
CA ARG A 15 -13.09 -8.96 9.25
C ARG A 15 -12.27 -7.76 9.75
N PRO A 16 -12.74 -7.01 10.74
CA PRO A 16 -11.94 -6.00 11.40
C PRO A 16 -10.66 -6.61 12.02
N PRO A 17 -9.54 -5.86 12.05
CA PRO A 17 -8.33 -6.29 12.76
C PRO A 17 -8.54 -6.23 14.28
N THR A 18 -7.97 -7.21 14.98
CA THR A 18 -7.83 -7.25 16.43
C THR A 18 -6.54 -6.57 16.86
N ILE A 19 -6.34 -6.36 18.17
CA ILE A 19 -5.08 -5.83 18.71
C ILE A 19 -3.89 -6.69 18.30
N GLN A 20 -4.04 -8.02 18.31
CA GLN A 20 -2.99 -8.94 17.88
C GLN A 20 -2.67 -8.81 16.39
N ASP A 21 -3.69 -8.60 15.54
CA ASP A 21 -3.46 -8.36 14.12
C ASP A 21 -2.69 -7.04 13.90
N LEU A 22 -2.97 -6.01 14.70
CA LEU A 22 -2.26 -4.72 14.65
C LEU A 22 -0.81 -4.83 15.14
N GLU A 23 -0.54 -5.61 16.18
CA GLU A 23 0.83 -5.89 16.63
C GLU A 23 1.62 -6.65 15.56
N LEU A 24 1.00 -7.63 14.91
CA LEU A 24 1.60 -8.40 13.82
C LEU A 24 1.83 -7.52 12.59
N SER A 25 0.89 -6.62 12.28
CA SER A 25 1.02 -5.62 11.22
C SER A 25 2.30 -4.80 11.36
N ARG A 26 2.55 -4.26 12.55
CA ARG A 26 3.79 -3.53 12.89
C ARG A 26 5.03 -4.41 12.77
N ALA A 27 4.98 -5.64 13.28
CA ALA A 27 6.11 -6.56 13.23
C ALA A 27 6.48 -6.91 11.78
N VAL A 28 5.48 -7.09 10.90
CA VAL A 28 5.69 -7.31 9.48
C VAL A 28 6.37 -6.09 8.85
N HIS A 29 5.81 -4.89 9.03
CA HIS A 29 6.38 -3.63 8.51
C HIS A 29 7.86 -3.47 8.89
N ASN A 30 8.18 -3.63 10.17
CA ASN A 30 9.54 -3.47 10.70
C ASN A 30 10.55 -4.54 10.23
N SER A 31 10.07 -5.59 9.54
CA SER A 31 10.93 -6.63 8.97
C SER A 31 11.26 -6.40 7.49
N LEU A 32 10.65 -5.41 6.84
CA LEU A 32 10.80 -5.16 5.40
C LEU A 32 12.03 -4.29 5.12
N VAL A 33 12.70 -4.57 4.01
CA VAL A 33 13.86 -3.82 3.53
C VAL A 33 13.43 -2.54 2.81
N HIS A 34 14.38 -1.64 2.54
CA HIS A 34 14.11 -0.47 1.71
C HIS A 34 13.84 -0.87 0.25
N PRO A 35 13.05 -0.08 -0.50
CA PRO A 35 12.72 -0.38 -1.90
C PRO A 35 13.97 -0.37 -2.81
N GLU A 36 14.99 0.43 -2.48
CA GLU A 36 16.27 0.50 -3.23
C GLU A 36 17.10 -0.80 -3.14
N GLU A 37 16.85 -1.62 -2.12
CA GLU A 37 17.55 -2.89 -1.90
C GLU A 37 16.86 -4.06 -2.63
N GLN A 38 15.69 -3.84 -3.23
CA GLN A 38 14.89 -4.90 -3.82
C GLN A 38 15.17 -5.12 -5.30
N PRO A 39 15.06 -6.37 -5.77
CA PRO A 39 15.17 -6.68 -7.18
C PRO A 39 13.95 -6.15 -7.95
N ASN A 40 14.15 -5.85 -9.23
CA ASN A 40 13.05 -5.55 -10.13
C ASN A 40 12.17 -6.80 -10.34
N ILE A 41 10.85 -6.59 -10.45
CA ILE A 41 9.93 -7.64 -10.88
C ILE A 41 10.01 -7.75 -12.41
N SER A 42 10.20 -8.98 -12.92
CA SER A 42 10.27 -9.20 -14.36
C SER A 42 8.90 -9.00 -15.05
N ASP A 43 8.91 -8.55 -16.30
CA ASP A 43 7.69 -8.42 -17.11
C ASP A 43 6.91 -9.74 -17.25
N ALA A 44 7.63 -10.87 -17.32
CA ALA A 44 7.02 -12.19 -17.37
C ALA A 44 6.24 -12.52 -16.08
N THR A 45 6.81 -12.16 -14.92
CA THR A 45 6.15 -12.30 -13.62
C THR A 45 4.91 -11.40 -13.55
N LEU A 46 5.02 -10.13 -13.95
CA LEU A 46 3.90 -9.18 -13.96
C LEU A 46 2.77 -9.64 -14.89
N LYS A 47 3.11 -10.19 -16.07
CA LYS A 47 2.13 -10.76 -16.99
C LYS A 47 1.40 -11.95 -16.37
N ALA A 48 2.11 -12.88 -15.74
CA ALA A 48 1.51 -14.05 -15.09
C ALA A 48 0.60 -13.66 -13.90
N LEU A 49 0.99 -12.62 -13.15
CA LEU A 49 0.16 -12.02 -12.10
C LEU A 49 -1.12 -11.42 -12.70
N GLY A 50 -1.00 -10.63 -13.78
CA GLY A 50 -2.16 -10.08 -14.48
C GLY A 50 -3.14 -11.16 -14.94
N GLU A 51 -2.64 -12.26 -15.53
CA GLU A 51 -3.47 -13.41 -15.93
C GLU A 51 -4.20 -14.04 -14.73
N LEU A 52 -3.52 -14.18 -13.57
CA LEU A 52 -4.13 -14.69 -12.35
C LEU A 52 -5.24 -13.77 -11.83
N PHE A 53 -5.00 -12.46 -11.77
CA PHE A 53 -5.95 -11.48 -11.25
C PHE A 53 -7.19 -11.37 -12.15
N VAL A 54 -6.99 -11.35 -13.47
CA VAL A 54 -8.08 -11.30 -14.47
C VAL A 54 -8.91 -12.58 -14.45
N ARG A 55 -8.27 -13.76 -14.39
CA ARG A 55 -8.99 -15.05 -14.30
C ARG A 55 -9.89 -15.13 -13.06
N ASN A 56 -9.50 -14.46 -11.97
CA ASN A 56 -10.28 -14.40 -10.74
C ASN A 56 -11.22 -13.18 -10.66
N SER A 57 -11.29 -12.34 -11.71
CA SER A 57 -12.13 -11.13 -11.77
C SER A 57 -11.87 -10.12 -10.65
N VAL A 58 -10.63 -10.07 -10.14
CA VAL A 58 -10.23 -9.19 -9.04
C VAL A 58 -9.27 -8.08 -9.47
N GLN A 59 -8.96 -8.00 -10.76
CA GLN A 59 -8.04 -7.00 -11.31
C GLN A 59 -8.48 -5.58 -11.00
N ASP A 60 -9.77 -5.32 -10.79
CA ASP A 60 -10.32 -4.00 -10.45
C ASP A 60 -10.39 -3.70 -8.95
N ILE A 61 -10.00 -4.68 -8.13
CA ILE A 61 -10.05 -4.62 -6.67
C ILE A 61 -8.64 -4.58 -6.11
N PHE A 62 -7.75 -5.43 -6.64
CA PHE A 62 -6.41 -5.59 -6.13
C PHE A 62 -5.34 -5.34 -7.20
N GLY A 63 -4.20 -4.88 -6.72
CA GLY A 63 -2.93 -4.85 -7.43
C GLY A 63 -1.87 -5.63 -6.67
N VAL A 64 -0.62 -5.47 -7.10
CA VAL A 64 0.55 -5.97 -6.39
C VAL A 64 1.48 -4.83 -6.02
N HIS A 65 2.20 -4.99 -4.91
CA HIS A 65 3.12 -3.97 -4.42
C HIS A 65 4.44 -4.61 -3.95
N LEU A 66 5.56 -3.89 -4.06
CA LEU A 66 6.84 -4.31 -3.50
C LEU A 66 6.78 -4.27 -1.98
N LEU A 67 7.17 -5.36 -1.33
CA LEU A 67 7.23 -5.45 0.13
C LEU A 67 8.36 -4.60 0.68
N HIS A 68 8.10 -3.34 1.04
CA HIS A 68 9.13 -2.46 1.56
C HIS A 68 8.68 -1.67 2.78
N SER A 69 9.65 -1.13 3.52
CA SER A 69 9.42 -0.12 4.54
C SER A 69 10.41 1.03 4.36
N HIS A 70 10.05 2.18 4.93
CA HIS A 70 10.89 3.38 4.88
C HIS A 70 11.51 3.76 6.23
N PHE A 71 11.00 3.20 7.31
CA PHE A 71 11.40 3.51 8.67
C PHE A 71 10.82 2.48 9.64
N ILE A 72 11.39 2.43 10.86
CA ILE A 72 10.88 1.59 11.95
C ILE A 72 9.70 2.26 12.64
N ALA A 73 8.57 1.56 12.71
CA ALA A 73 7.39 1.94 13.46
C ALA A 73 7.59 1.72 14.97
N PRO A 74 7.34 2.75 15.81
CA PRO A 74 7.42 2.64 17.26
C PRO A 74 6.53 1.55 17.85
N GLU A 75 6.91 1.01 19.00
CA GLU A 75 6.08 0.07 19.75
C GLU A 75 4.72 0.68 20.11
N GLY A 76 3.66 -0.14 20.10
CA GLY A 76 2.29 0.31 20.36
C GLY A 76 1.65 1.14 19.22
N THR A 77 2.31 1.23 18.06
CA THR A 77 1.79 1.94 16.88
C THR A 77 1.64 1.03 15.67
N VAL A 78 0.83 1.45 14.70
CA VAL A 78 0.71 0.85 13.36
C VAL A 78 0.73 1.93 12.30
N LEU A 79 1.06 1.57 11.06
CA LEU A 79 1.01 2.50 9.93
C LEU A 79 -0.43 2.66 9.48
N LEU A 80 -0.93 3.89 9.57
CA LEU A 80 -2.26 4.27 9.11
C LEU A 80 -2.13 5.39 8.06
N GLY A 81 -2.63 5.11 6.86
CA GLY A 81 -2.93 6.08 5.83
C GLY A 81 -4.22 6.84 6.17
N ILE A 82 -4.10 8.16 6.23
CA ILE A 82 -5.19 9.09 6.51
C ILE A 82 -5.36 9.96 5.27
N GLU A 83 -6.58 10.04 4.76
CA GLU A 83 -6.88 10.89 3.60
C GLU A 83 -6.67 12.37 3.95
N ALA A 84 -6.03 13.08 3.03
CA ALA A 84 -5.69 14.48 3.14
C ALA A 84 -6.15 15.21 1.88
N GLN A 85 -7.13 16.11 2.02
CA GLN A 85 -7.61 16.87 0.88
C GLN A 85 -6.55 17.88 0.41
N LEU A 86 -6.09 17.76 -0.84
CA LEU A 86 -5.15 18.70 -1.46
C LEU A 86 -5.89 19.88 -2.09
N SER A 87 -6.96 19.57 -2.83
CA SER A 87 -7.86 20.52 -3.50
C SER A 87 -9.25 19.91 -3.63
N GLU A 88 -10.25 20.65 -4.13
CA GLU A 88 -11.61 20.12 -4.37
C GLU A 88 -11.65 18.86 -5.27
N ARG A 89 -10.58 18.60 -6.05
CA ARG A 89 -10.52 17.52 -7.04
C ARG A 89 -9.38 16.54 -6.80
N SER A 90 -8.63 16.71 -5.72
CA SER A 90 -7.48 15.86 -5.41
C SER A 90 -7.33 15.65 -3.91
N SER A 91 -7.02 14.41 -3.54
CA SER A 91 -6.61 14.02 -2.21
C SER A 91 -5.26 13.31 -2.27
N ALA A 92 -4.56 13.33 -1.15
CA ALA A 92 -3.39 12.54 -0.86
C ALA A 92 -3.70 11.58 0.28
N CYS A 93 -2.86 10.57 0.45
CA CYS A 93 -2.88 9.71 1.62
C CYS A 93 -1.61 9.95 2.43
N TRP A 94 -1.75 10.40 3.68
CA TRP A 94 -0.63 10.54 4.60
C TRP A 94 -0.55 9.32 5.50
N THR A 95 0.46 8.49 5.26
CA THR A 95 0.73 7.27 6.03
C THR A 95 1.72 7.57 7.14
N LYS A 96 1.32 7.31 8.39
CA LYS A 96 2.15 7.56 9.57
C LYS A 96 1.85 6.58 10.71
N PRO A 97 2.77 6.41 11.68
CA PRO A 97 2.47 5.71 12.92
C PRO A 97 1.31 6.37 13.68
N VAL A 98 0.35 5.55 14.08
CA VAL A 98 -0.78 5.91 14.95
C VAL A 98 -0.86 4.90 16.08
N SER A 99 -1.15 5.36 17.31
CA SER A 99 -1.23 4.45 18.45
C SER A 99 -2.39 3.47 18.29
N VAL A 100 -2.18 2.21 18.67
CA VAL A 100 -3.24 1.18 18.65
C VAL A 100 -4.43 1.60 19.53
N ALA A 101 -4.17 2.35 20.61
CA ALA A 101 -5.20 2.90 21.49
C ALA A 101 -6.14 3.87 20.76
N GLU A 102 -5.62 4.72 19.87
CA GLU A 102 -6.43 5.64 19.05
C GLU A 102 -7.32 4.89 18.04
N LEU A 103 -6.96 3.67 17.66
CA LEU A 103 -7.71 2.88 16.69
C LEU A 103 -8.88 2.08 17.29
N ALA A 104 -8.97 1.99 18.62
CA ALA A 104 -9.94 1.13 19.30
C ALA A 104 -11.41 1.36 18.87
N ASN A 105 -11.75 2.58 18.42
CA ASN A 105 -13.09 2.95 17.97
C ASN A 105 -13.13 3.45 16.52
N LYS A 106 -12.04 3.26 15.75
CA LYS A 106 -11.96 3.69 14.35
C LYS A 106 -12.18 2.51 13.43
N ALA A 107 -12.97 2.72 12.38
CA ALA A 107 -12.99 1.79 11.27
C ALA A 107 -11.66 1.91 10.52
N VAL A 108 -10.95 0.80 10.40
CA VAL A 108 -9.72 0.69 9.63
C VAL A 108 -9.76 -0.59 8.80
N HIS A 109 -9.07 -0.58 7.67
CA HIS A 109 -8.91 -1.73 6.81
C HIS A 109 -7.47 -1.82 6.32
N GLY A 110 -7.06 -2.99 5.83
CA GLY A 110 -5.73 -3.20 5.26
C GLY A 110 -5.64 -2.60 3.87
N HIS A 111 -4.54 -1.91 3.60
CA HIS A 111 -4.21 -1.40 2.28
C HIS A 111 -3.21 -2.33 1.57
N VAL A 112 -2.12 -2.70 2.25
CA VAL A 112 -1.08 -3.58 1.69
C VAL A 112 -0.84 -4.78 2.60
N PHE A 113 -0.85 -5.98 2.01
CA PHE A 113 -0.84 -7.25 2.72
C PHE A 113 0.33 -8.14 2.33
N ARG A 114 1.07 -8.63 3.32
CA ARG A 114 2.13 -9.63 3.15
C ARG A 114 1.58 -11.04 3.35
N LEU A 115 1.98 -11.98 2.48
CA LEU A 115 1.78 -13.40 2.71
C LEU A 115 2.74 -13.92 3.78
N GLN A 116 2.20 -14.49 4.85
CA GLN A 116 2.97 -15.15 5.91
C GLN A 116 3.27 -16.61 5.56
N SER A 117 4.24 -17.19 6.28
CA SER A 117 4.66 -18.58 6.09
C SER A 117 3.52 -19.58 6.30
N ASP A 118 2.58 -19.29 7.21
CA ASP A 118 1.38 -20.08 7.48
C ASP A 118 0.31 -20.00 6.38
N GLY A 119 0.44 -19.07 5.43
CA GLY A 119 -0.47 -18.86 4.31
C GLY A 119 -1.51 -17.78 4.51
N MET A 120 -1.46 -17.09 5.64
CA MET A 120 -2.34 -15.96 5.92
C MET A 120 -1.78 -14.67 5.33
N PHE A 121 -2.68 -13.82 4.83
CA PHE A 121 -2.34 -12.45 4.47
C PHE A 121 -2.49 -11.55 5.70
N VAL A 122 -1.46 -10.76 5.97
CA VAL A 122 -1.42 -9.81 7.10
C VAL A 122 -1.21 -8.41 6.53
N PRO A 123 -2.10 -7.44 6.83
CA PRO A 123 -1.86 -6.06 6.44
C PRO A 123 -0.69 -5.49 7.22
N TYR A 124 0.23 -4.79 6.57
CA TYR A 124 1.31 -4.04 7.25
C TYR A 124 1.18 -2.52 7.07
N GLU A 125 0.30 -2.11 6.16
CA GLU A 125 -0.22 -0.74 6.04
C GLU A 125 -1.74 -0.79 6.05
N LEU A 126 -2.35 0.11 6.83
CA LEU A 126 -3.80 0.22 7.02
C LEU A 126 -4.28 1.57 6.50
N HIS A 127 -5.53 1.67 6.08
CA HIS A 127 -6.20 2.93 5.77
C HIS A 127 -7.39 3.15 6.71
N GLU A 128 -7.70 4.43 7.00
CA GLU A 128 -8.91 4.81 7.72
C GLU A 128 -10.17 4.53 6.87
N GLY A 129 -11.25 4.13 7.53
CA GLY A 129 -12.53 3.86 6.90
C GLY A 129 -12.84 2.36 6.74
N LYS A 130 -14.01 2.09 6.14
CA LYS A 130 -14.47 0.72 5.89
C LYS A 130 -13.89 0.22 4.58
N VAL A 131 -13.52 -1.05 4.55
CA VAL A 131 -13.19 -1.78 3.33
C VAL A 131 -14.37 -1.76 2.34
N ASP A 132 -14.06 -1.67 1.05
CA ASP A 132 -15.06 -1.79 -0.01
C ASP A 132 -15.75 -3.17 0.03
N ALA A 133 -17.06 -3.19 -0.20
CA ALA A 133 -17.86 -4.41 -0.09
C ALA A 133 -17.47 -5.47 -1.14
N LYS A 134 -17.04 -5.05 -2.34
CA LYS A 134 -16.54 -5.95 -3.39
C LYS A 134 -15.23 -6.59 -2.97
N ALA A 135 -14.34 -5.81 -2.33
CA ALA A 135 -13.09 -6.34 -1.77
C ALA A 135 -13.35 -7.35 -0.64
N ALA A 136 -14.21 -6.99 0.32
CA ALA A 136 -14.56 -7.85 1.46
C ALA A 136 -15.25 -9.16 1.06
N SER A 137 -15.96 -9.18 -0.07
CA SER A 137 -16.66 -10.36 -0.60
C SER A 137 -15.84 -11.22 -1.57
N THR A 138 -14.55 -10.91 -1.74
CA THR A 138 -13.67 -11.69 -2.63
C THR A 138 -13.59 -13.15 -2.17
N GLU A 139 -13.72 -14.07 -3.13
CA GLU A 139 -13.74 -15.50 -2.84
C GLU A 139 -12.39 -16.01 -2.27
N PRO A 140 -12.41 -16.89 -1.25
CA PRO A 140 -11.20 -17.50 -0.67
C PRO A 140 -10.26 -18.14 -1.70
N LYS A 141 -10.81 -18.65 -2.80
CA LYS A 141 -10.08 -19.30 -3.89
C LYS A 141 -9.00 -18.39 -4.49
N PHE A 142 -9.30 -17.10 -4.68
CA PHE A 142 -8.32 -16.15 -5.21
C PHE A 142 -7.09 -16.06 -4.30
N PHE A 143 -7.29 -15.86 -3.00
CA PHE A 143 -6.19 -15.75 -2.03
C PHE A 143 -5.35 -17.03 -1.97
N GLN A 144 -5.98 -18.21 -2.10
CA GLN A 144 -5.27 -19.47 -2.18
C GLN A 144 -4.43 -19.58 -3.47
N GLU A 145 -4.99 -19.24 -4.63
CA GLU A 145 -4.26 -19.23 -5.90
C GLU A 145 -3.09 -18.25 -5.86
N PHE A 146 -3.30 -17.04 -5.33
CA PHE A 146 -2.27 -16.02 -5.21
C PHE A 146 -1.16 -16.45 -4.23
N ALA A 147 -1.51 -16.97 -3.05
CA ALA A 147 -0.52 -17.47 -2.09
C ALA A 147 0.32 -18.62 -2.67
N ASN A 148 -0.32 -19.54 -3.39
CA ASN A 148 0.38 -20.61 -4.09
C ASN A 148 1.30 -20.04 -5.17
N PHE A 149 0.83 -19.11 -6.00
CA PHE A 149 1.65 -18.47 -7.02
C PHE A 149 2.91 -17.83 -6.42
N LEU A 150 2.76 -17.06 -5.34
CA LEU A 150 3.90 -16.41 -4.68
C LEU A 150 4.91 -17.43 -4.15
N ARG A 151 4.45 -18.50 -3.49
CA ARG A 151 5.35 -19.54 -2.96
C ARG A 151 6.07 -20.32 -4.04
N HIS A 152 5.35 -20.78 -5.07
CA HIS A 152 5.95 -21.59 -6.14
C HIS A 152 7.01 -20.82 -6.93
N ASN A 153 6.91 -19.50 -6.98
CA ASN A 153 7.85 -18.62 -7.69
C ASN A 153 8.85 -17.92 -6.75
N ASN A 154 8.88 -18.24 -5.46
CA ASN A 154 9.72 -17.58 -4.45
C ASN A 154 9.55 -16.05 -4.39
N LEU A 155 8.31 -15.57 -4.52
CA LEU A 155 7.95 -14.14 -4.53
C LEU A 155 7.32 -13.67 -3.22
N ALA A 156 7.13 -14.55 -2.23
CA ALA A 156 6.42 -14.21 -0.99
C ALA A 156 7.14 -13.15 -0.13
N ASP A 157 8.45 -12.99 -0.28
CA ASP A 157 9.25 -11.96 0.38
C ASP A 157 9.51 -10.73 -0.51
N LEU A 158 8.96 -10.69 -1.73
CA LEU A 158 9.10 -9.59 -2.68
C LEU A 158 7.76 -8.88 -2.96
N ILE A 159 6.67 -9.65 -3.05
CA ILE A 159 5.37 -9.17 -3.55
C ILE A 159 4.30 -9.24 -2.46
N ALA A 160 3.62 -8.12 -2.27
CA ALA A 160 2.42 -7.95 -1.48
C ALA A 160 1.16 -7.90 -2.35
N LEU A 161 0.00 -8.19 -1.73
CA LEU A 161 -1.31 -7.82 -2.27
C LEU A 161 -1.61 -6.37 -1.88
N GLN A 162 -2.08 -5.56 -2.82
CA GLN A 162 -2.51 -4.19 -2.55
C GLN A 162 -3.99 -4.03 -2.86
N LEU A 163 -4.75 -3.40 -1.97
CA LEU A 163 -6.10 -2.95 -2.24
C LEU A 163 -6.04 -1.66 -3.07
N LEU A 164 -6.70 -1.64 -4.22
CA LEU A 164 -6.67 -0.48 -5.10
C LEU A 164 -7.70 0.57 -4.68
N ASP A 165 -7.27 1.82 -4.71
CA ASP A 165 -8.19 2.95 -4.58
C ASP A 165 -8.95 3.21 -5.89
N SER A 166 -10.06 3.92 -5.77
CA SER A 166 -11.01 4.14 -6.88
C SER A 166 -10.42 4.91 -8.08
N SER A 167 -9.31 5.63 -7.90
CA SER A 167 -8.68 6.42 -8.97
C SER A 167 -7.52 5.65 -9.62
N ARG A 168 -7.71 5.18 -10.86
CA ARG A 168 -6.78 4.28 -11.58
C ARG A 168 -6.13 4.93 -12.79
N ASN A 169 -6.29 6.25 -12.92
CA ASN A 169 -5.96 7.00 -14.14
C ASN A 169 -4.67 7.81 -14.01
N SER A 170 -4.06 7.84 -12.84
CA SER A 170 -2.83 8.57 -12.56
C SER A 170 -1.75 7.67 -11.95
N THR A 171 -0.56 8.25 -11.85
CA THR A 171 0.57 7.68 -11.12
C THR A 171 0.56 8.32 -9.73
N SER A 172 0.53 7.50 -8.69
CA SER A 172 0.72 7.94 -7.32
C SER A 172 2.21 7.97 -7.02
N MET A 173 2.66 9.08 -6.46
CA MET A 173 4.03 9.30 -6.02
C MET A 173 4.07 9.20 -4.50
N GLU A 174 4.90 8.31 -3.98
CA GLU A 174 5.17 8.21 -2.55
C GLU A 174 6.39 9.05 -2.17
N LEU A 175 6.17 10.01 -1.26
CA LEU A 175 7.17 10.95 -0.78
C LEU A 175 7.45 10.74 0.70
N LEU A 176 8.72 10.74 1.11
CA LEU A 176 9.09 10.73 2.52
C LEU A 176 8.82 12.08 3.19
N VAL A 177 8.02 12.06 4.25
CA VAL A 177 7.65 13.23 5.05
C VAL A 177 8.16 13.04 6.48
N GLY A 178 9.14 13.86 6.86
CA GLY A 178 9.78 13.76 8.17
C GLY A 178 10.50 12.41 8.37
N PRO A 179 10.70 11.99 9.63
CA PRO A 179 11.39 10.73 9.93
C PRO A 179 10.48 9.48 9.91
N GLN A 180 9.16 9.66 9.99
CA GLN A 180 8.20 8.58 10.24
C GLN A 180 6.87 8.83 9.51
N GLY A 181 6.93 9.18 8.24
CA GLY A 181 5.73 9.29 7.42
C GLY A 181 6.02 9.27 5.93
N THR A 182 5.03 8.84 5.16
CA THR A 182 5.00 8.97 3.71
C THR A 182 3.72 9.65 3.25
N LEU A 183 3.82 10.40 2.16
CA LEU A 183 2.68 11.02 1.50
C LEU A 183 2.55 10.42 0.12
N MET A 184 1.43 9.76 -0.13
CA MET A 184 1.03 9.32 -1.45
C MET A 184 0.19 10.40 -2.10
N VAL A 185 0.64 10.91 -3.25
CA VAL A 185 0.01 12.03 -3.96
C VAL A 185 0.05 11.77 -5.46
N ASP A 186 -0.99 12.17 -6.18
CA ASP A 186 -1.03 12.08 -7.63
C ASP A 186 0.10 12.94 -8.24
N GLU A 187 0.86 12.36 -9.17
CA GLU A 187 1.96 13.04 -9.87
C GLU A 187 1.53 14.38 -10.46
N LYS A 188 0.30 14.49 -10.95
CA LYS A 188 -0.22 15.72 -11.56
C LYS A 188 -0.30 16.91 -10.59
N ASP A 189 -0.35 16.63 -9.29
CA ASP A 189 -0.48 17.62 -8.22
C ASP A 189 0.88 18.03 -7.65
N LEU A 190 1.97 17.42 -8.13
CA LEU A 190 3.34 17.78 -7.78
C LEU A 190 3.92 18.84 -8.72
N ILE A 191 4.62 19.82 -8.14
CA ILE A 191 5.29 20.89 -8.88
C ILE A 191 6.81 20.64 -8.87
N GLY A 192 7.44 20.70 -10.04
CA GLY A 192 8.91 20.71 -10.15
C GLY A 192 9.61 19.41 -9.73
N PHE A 193 8.89 18.28 -9.74
CA PHE A 193 9.36 17.01 -9.19
C PHE A 193 9.88 16.05 -10.28
N ASP A 194 11.21 15.98 -10.44
CA ASP A 194 11.89 15.05 -11.36
C ASP A 194 13.07 14.28 -10.71
N PRO A 195 12.87 13.52 -9.62
CA PRO A 195 13.88 12.62 -9.09
C PRO A 195 13.87 11.24 -9.79
N PRO A 196 14.93 10.43 -9.59
CA PRO A 196 14.89 9.00 -9.92
C PRO A 196 13.71 8.30 -9.24
N ARG A 197 13.08 7.37 -9.99
CA ARG A 197 11.82 6.74 -9.64
C ARG A 197 11.98 5.23 -9.56
N ILE A 198 11.40 4.61 -8.55
CA ILE A 198 11.27 3.16 -8.40
C ILE A 198 9.78 2.83 -8.40
N THR A 199 9.32 2.01 -9.34
CA THR A 199 7.94 1.52 -9.30
C THR A 199 7.77 0.54 -8.15
N THR A 200 6.82 0.83 -7.27
CA THR A 200 6.52 0.02 -6.09
C THR A 200 5.16 -0.64 -6.15
N GLY A 201 4.22 -0.14 -6.96
CA GLY A 201 2.87 -0.71 -7.09
C GLY A 201 2.43 -0.87 -8.53
N TRP A 202 1.71 -1.96 -8.82
CA TRP A 202 1.18 -2.28 -10.15
C TRP A 202 -0.30 -2.64 -10.09
N SER A 203 -1.06 -2.13 -11.07
CA SER A 203 -2.42 -2.56 -11.33
C SER A 203 -2.56 -3.23 -12.70
N PHE A 204 -3.61 -4.04 -12.84
CA PHE A 204 -3.88 -4.80 -14.06
C PHE A 204 -5.17 -4.32 -14.71
N LYS A 205 -5.16 -4.22 -16.04
CA LYS A 205 -6.34 -3.85 -16.83
C LYS A 205 -6.44 -4.74 -18.06
N VAL A 206 -7.66 -5.14 -18.38
CA VAL A 206 -7.98 -5.83 -19.65
C VAL A 206 -8.34 -4.74 -20.67
N GLY A 207 -7.58 -4.65 -21.76
CA GLY A 207 -7.89 -3.78 -22.88
C GLY A 207 -9.11 -4.26 -23.67
N ASP A 208 -9.67 -3.39 -24.50
CA ASP A 208 -10.81 -3.75 -25.37
C ASP A 208 -10.48 -4.89 -26.36
N ASP A 209 -9.19 -5.10 -26.63
CA ASP A 209 -8.63 -6.20 -27.43
C ASP A 209 -8.44 -7.50 -26.63
N GLY A 210 -8.79 -7.51 -25.34
CA GLY A 210 -8.57 -8.62 -24.42
C GLY A 210 -7.12 -8.74 -23.91
N VAL A 211 -6.22 -7.83 -24.29
CA VAL A 211 -4.83 -7.84 -23.84
C VAL A 211 -4.76 -7.34 -22.40
N ILE A 212 -4.11 -8.14 -21.54
CA ILE A 212 -3.86 -7.75 -20.17
C ILE A 212 -2.65 -6.81 -20.14
N SER A 213 -2.89 -5.57 -19.76
CA SER A 213 -1.87 -4.57 -19.50
C SER A 213 -1.54 -4.54 -18.01
N CYS A 214 -0.25 -4.41 -17.71
CA CYS A 214 0.27 -4.13 -16.38
C CYS A 214 0.80 -2.70 -16.37
N LYS A 215 0.33 -1.86 -15.46
CA LYS A 215 0.79 -0.48 -15.31
C LYS A 215 1.43 -0.32 -13.93
N GLY A 216 2.64 0.23 -13.89
CA GLY A 216 3.20 0.78 -12.66
C GLY A 216 2.40 2.02 -12.26
N ASN A 217 1.71 1.93 -11.12
CA ASN A 217 0.82 2.97 -10.63
C ASN A 217 1.42 3.71 -9.44
N ASP A 218 2.16 3.02 -8.59
CA ASP A 218 2.80 3.64 -7.43
C ASP A 218 4.30 3.69 -7.64
N VAL A 219 4.87 4.86 -7.36
CA VAL A 219 6.27 5.15 -7.59
C VAL A 219 6.85 5.81 -6.35
N TYR A 220 7.92 5.21 -5.84
CA TYR A 220 8.78 5.80 -4.83
C TYR A 220 9.82 6.72 -5.49
N ALA A 221 10.07 7.87 -4.87
CA ALA A 221 11.16 8.75 -5.23
C ALA A 221 11.96 9.15 -3.99
N ALA A 222 13.26 8.84 -4.01
CA ALA A 222 14.18 9.35 -3.01
C ALA A 222 14.34 10.88 -3.16
N LYS A 223 14.32 11.58 -2.03
CA LYS A 223 14.36 13.04 -1.89
C LYS A 223 15.39 13.74 -2.81
N LYS A 224 14.98 14.85 -3.42
CA LYS A 224 15.90 15.93 -3.86
C LYS A 224 15.92 17.02 -2.78
N ASN A 225 16.99 17.08 -1.99
CA ASN A 225 17.48 18.25 -1.23
C ASN A 225 16.50 19.21 -0.49
N THR A 226 15.29 18.83 -0.10
CA THR A 226 14.43 19.57 0.86
C THR A 226 14.84 19.33 2.33
N HIS A 227 16.14 19.12 2.56
CA HIS A 227 16.70 18.62 3.82
C HIS A 227 16.42 19.50 5.06
N GLY A 228 16.10 20.78 4.91
CA GLY A 228 15.93 21.70 6.05
C GLY A 228 14.56 21.70 6.73
N VAL A 229 13.46 21.35 6.04
CA VAL A 229 12.13 21.76 6.53
C VAL A 229 11.37 20.67 7.28
N PHE A 230 11.53 19.39 6.95
CA PHE A 230 10.84 18.30 7.64
C PHE A 230 11.69 17.57 8.69
N GLN A 231 12.99 17.88 8.79
CA GLN A 231 13.89 17.35 9.81
C GLN A 231 14.04 18.32 11.00
N ASP A 232 14.01 19.64 10.74
CA ASP A 232 14.14 20.68 11.76
C ASP A 232 12.81 21.30 12.24
N SER A 233 11.67 20.91 11.66
CA SER A 233 10.35 21.35 12.13
C SER A 233 9.83 20.45 13.26
N LYS A 234 9.11 21.07 14.20
CA LYS A 234 8.31 20.38 15.22
C LYS A 234 7.43 19.32 14.53
N PRO A 235 7.21 18.15 15.14
CA PRO A 235 6.39 17.10 14.54
C PRO A 235 5.08 17.66 13.99
N LEU A 236 4.84 17.47 12.68
CA LEU A 236 3.59 17.83 12.04
C LEU A 236 2.54 16.85 12.56
N HIS A 237 1.58 17.35 13.34
CA HIS A 237 0.62 16.51 14.05
C HIS A 237 -0.72 16.37 13.32
N THR A 238 -1.00 17.25 12.35
CA THR A 238 -2.27 17.28 11.64
C THR A 238 -2.05 17.32 10.14
N VAL A 239 -3.06 16.86 9.40
CA VAL A 239 -3.10 16.90 7.93
C VAL A 239 -2.97 18.34 7.44
N GLU A 240 -3.62 19.29 8.11
CA GLU A 240 -3.59 20.72 7.72
C GLU A 240 -2.18 21.29 7.83
N ALA A 241 -1.47 21.00 8.92
CA ALA A 241 -0.10 21.46 9.11
C ALA A 241 0.85 20.84 8.06
N LEU A 242 0.63 19.57 7.69
CA LEU A 242 1.37 18.94 6.61
C LEU A 242 1.13 19.63 5.27
N MET A 243 -0.12 19.91 4.92
CA MET A 243 -0.45 20.57 3.66
C MET A 243 0.08 22.01 3.59
N GLU A 244 0.04 22.75 4.70
CA GLU A 244 0.64 24.08 4.78
C GLU A 244 2.16 24.03 4.56
N ALA A 245 2.86 23.08 5.18
CA ALA A 245 4.29 22.89 4.99
C ALA A 245 4.65 22.53 3.53
N LEU A 246 3.90 21.62 2.90
CA LEU A 246 4.14 21.22 1.51
C LEU A 246 3.94 22.37 0.52
N ARG A 247 2.95 23.24 0.75
CA ARG A 247 2.74 24.48 -0.04
C ARG A 247 3.86 25.49 0.18
N GLY A 248 4.28 25.68 1.43
CA GLY A 248 5.40 26.57 1.77
C GLY A 248 6.70 26.19 1.05
N GLU A 249 6.93 24.89 0.84
CA GLU A 249 8.08 24.35 0.12
C GLU A 249 7.89 24.26 -1.40
N GLY A 250 6.71 24.62 -1.92
CA GLY A 250 6.40 24.56 -3.36
C GLY A 250 6.36 23.14 -3.93
N VAL A 251 6.13 22.12 -3.09
CA VAL A 251 5.97 20.72 -3.52
C VAL A 251 4.61 20.50 -4.18
N ILE A 252 3.59 21.17 -3.65
CA ILE A 252 2.21 21.22 -4.17
C ILE A 252 1.77 22.68 -4.32
N ALA A 253 0.69 22.91 -5.08
CA ALA A 253 0.09 24.23 -5.30
C ALA A 253 -0.56 24.84 -4.05
#